data_AF-M2AFF6-F1
#
_entry.id   AF-M2AFF6-F1
#
_cell.length_a   1.000
_cell.length_b   1.000
_cell.length_c   1.000
_cell.angle_alpha   90.00
_cell.angle_beta   90.00
_cell.angle_gamma   90.00
#
_symmetry.space_group_name_H-M   'P 1'
#
loop_
_entity.id
_entity.type
_entity.pdbx_description
1 polymer ?
#
loop_
_entity_poly.entity_id
_entity_poly.type
_entity_poly.pdbx_seq_one_letter_code
_entity_poly.pdbx_strand_id
1 'polypeptide(L)'
;MNELNEHAEFLSDAELSEAAKQQRQLTERIAHASSPFREIVTQINHVLVGQSHLVDRMLIGLLTGGHLLIEGVPGLAKTTAVASLAKAINTGFQRLQFTPDLLPADLIGTQVYRPQDQTFVVQKGPIFSNLVLADEINRAPAKVQSALLEAMQEHQVTIGSETFPLPEPFLVMATQNPVEQEGTYALPEAQTDRFMLKVIVDYPNREEELLILRRMGKTGTKLEVDAVASPEDILAARALLDEIRVDEKVEGYIVDLVMATRRPKAYGLELDGLIQFGGSPRATINLTLAARAAAFLAGRAYVLPTDVRSIALDVLRHRVMITYEAEAEDLTSESIVQQILDHIPAP
;
A
#
# COMPACT_ATOMS: atom_id res chain seq x y z
N MET A 1 7.08 42.72 -35.49
CA MET A 1 7.64 41.41 -35.87
C MET A 1 8.31 40.84 -34.63
N ASN A 2 7.80 39.86 -33.90
CA ASN A 2 6.64 38.96 -33.96
C ASN A 2 6.25 38.75 -32.49
N GLU A 3 4.97 38.87 -32.10
CA GLU A 3 4.03 37.74 -32.02
C GLU A 3 4.67 36.50 -31.38
N LEU A 4 4.47 36.33 -30.06
CA LEU A 4 4.46 35.08 -29.31
C LEU A 4 4.06 35.39 -27.85
N ASN A 5 2.92 36.07 -27.65
CA ASN A 5 2.30 36.19 -26.33
C ASN A 5 0.84 35.73 -26.42
N GLU A 6 0.46 34.88 -25.48
CA GLU A 6 -0.92 34.63 -25.01
C GLU A 6 -1.88 33.93 -25.98
N HIS A 7 -1.73 32.60 -26.09
CA HIS A 7 -2.89 31.71 -26.21
C HIS A 7 -3.15 31.05 -24.84
N ALA A 8 -3.62 31.84 -23.88
CA ALA A 8 -4.43 31.30 -22.80
C ALA A 8 -5.85 31.24 -23.36
N GLU A 9 -6.30 30.05 -23.76
CA GLU A 9 -7.70 29.81 -24.12
C GLU A 9 -8.58 30.16 -22.91
N PHE A 10 -9.19 31.33 -22.94
CA PHE A 10 -10.26 31.68 -22.01
C PHE A 10 -11.46 30.79 -22.33
N LEU A 11 -11.65 29.74 -21.52
CA LEU A 11 -12.87 28.94 -21.51
C LEU A 11 -14.08 29.89 -21.39
N SER A 12 -15.07 29.69 -22.24
CA SER A 12 -16.32 30.46 -22.20
C SER A 12 -17.08 30.21 -20.88
N ASP A 13 -17.92 31.17 -20.47
CA ASP A 13 -18.76 31.02 -19.26
C ASP A 13 -19.63 29.74 -19.29
N ALA A 14 -19.99 29.26 -20.49
CA ALA A 14 -20.70 28.01 -20.69
C ALA A 14 -19.84 26.78 -20.39
N GLU A 15 -18.58 26.76 -20.85
CA GLU A 15 -17.63 25.65 -20.60
C GLU A 15 -17.22 25.59 -19.13
N LEU A 16 -17.03 26.74 -18.47
CA LEU A 16 -16.78 26.82 -17.03
C LEU A 16 -17.98 26.30 -16.21
N SER A 17 -19.20 26.64 -16.63
CA SER A 17 -20.42 26.13 -16.00
C SER A 17 -20.60 24.62 -16.19
N GLU A 18 -20.20 24.08 -17.34
CA GLU A 18 -20.30 22.65 -17.64
C GLU A 18 -19.25 21.84 -16.86
N ALA A 19 -18.00 22.30 -16.82
CA ALA A 19 -16.94 21.68 -16.03
C ALA A 19 -17.28 21.65 -14.53
N ALA A 20 -17.83 22.75 -13.98
CA ALA A 20 -18.27 22.81 -12.59
C ALA A 20 -19.40 21.79 -12.28
N LYS A 21 -20.31 21.61 -13.25
CA LYS A 21 -21.40 20.63 -13.11
C LYS A 21 -20.88 19.19 -13.16
N GLN A 22 -19.96 18.88 -14.06
CA GLN A 22 -19.31 17.56 -14.15
C GLN A 22 -18.54 17.24 -12.86
N GLN A 23 -17.77 18.20 -12.34
CA GLN A 23 -17.02 18.02 -11.09
C GLN A 23 -17.92 17.76 -9.89
N ARG A 24 -19.07 18.43 -9.83
CA ARG A 24 -20.08 18.18 -8.78
C ARG A 24 -20.66 16.78 -8.89
N GLN A 25 -21.03 16.34 -10.09
CA GLN A 25 -21.55 15.00 -10.33
C GLN A 25 -20.53 13.91 -9.97
N LEU A 26 -19.25 14.12 -10.30
CA LEU A 26 -18.17 13.22 -9.91
C LEU A 26 -18.01 13.16 -8.39
N THR A 27 -18.07 14.31 -7.71
CA THR A 27 -18.00 14.37 -6.23
C THR A 27 -19.15 13.59 -5.59
N GLU A 28 -20.37 13.71 -6.11
CA GLU A 28 -21.53 12.95 -5.63
C GLU A 28 -21.37 11.44 -5.86
N ARG A 29 -20.87 11.03 -7.03
CA ARG A 29 -20.54 9.62 -7.34
C ARG A 29 -19.49 9.06 -6.37
N ILE A 30 -18.41 9.80 -6.14
CA ILE A 30 -17.33 9.41 -5.23
C ILE A 30 -17.83 9.31 -3.79
N ALA A 31 -18.61 10.30 -3.31
CA ALA A 31 -19.15 10.28 -1.96
C ALA A 31 -20.07 9.08 -1.71
N HIS A 32 -20.85 8.67 -2.72
CA HIS A 32 -21.65 7.45 -2.68
C HIS A 32 -20.76 6.20 -2.68
N ALA A 33 -19.81 6.10 -3.62
CA ALA A 33 -18.92 4.96 -3.75
C ALA A 33 -17.95 4.77 -2.57
N SER A 34 -17.63 5.84 -1.83
CA SER A 34 -16.79 5.77 -0.63
C SER A 34 -17.55 5.37 0.63
N SER A 35 -18.89 5.30 0.60
CA SER A 35 -19.71 4.93 1.77
C SER A 35 -19.42 3.52 2.29
N PRO A 36 -19.33 2.46 1.45
CA PRO A 36 -18.97 1.12 1.92
C PRO A 36 -17.59 1.07 2.61
N PHE A 37 -16.63 1.87 2.15
CA PHE A 37 -15.28 1.93 2.73
C PHE A 37 -15.29 2.50 4.15
N ARG A 38 -16.14 3.50 4.42
CA ARG A 38 -16.34 4.01 5.77
C ARG A 38 -16.91 2.94 6.69
N GLU A 39 -17.86 2.14 6.19
CA GLU A 39 -18.41 1.02 6.94
C GLU A 39 -17.35 -0.07 7.18
N ILE A 40 -16.49 -0.39 6.20
CA ILE A 40 -15.36 -1.30 6.38
C ILE A 40 -14.47 -0.83 7.55
N VAL A 41 -14.12 0.45 7.59
CA VAL A 41 -13.32 1.02 8.70
C VAL A 41 -14.03 0.83 10.03
N THR A 42 -15.34 1.10 10.10
CA THR A 42 -16.14 0.90 11.31
C THR A 42 -16.15 -0.56 11.77
N GLN A 43 -16.34 -1.51 10.85
CA GLN A 43 -16.34 -2.94 11.13
C GLN A 43 -14.96 -3.42 11.62
N ILE A 44 -13.87 -2.96 11.01
CA ILE A 44 -12.52 -3.35 11.43
C ILE A 44 -12.17 -2.73 12.79
N ASN A 45 -12.51 -1.46 13.04
CA ASN A 45 -12.26 -0.78 14.33
C ASN A 45 -13.13 -1.32 15.49
N HIS A 46 -14.17 -2.10 15.19
CA HIS A 46 -14.88 -2.86 16.21
C HIS A 46 -13.98 -3.96 16.79
N VAL A 47 -13.19 -4.63 15.94
CA VAL A 47 -12.30 -5.74 16.33
C VAL A 47 -10.92 -5.26 16.74
N LEU A 48 -10.33 -4.33 15.98
CA LEU A 48 -9.01 -3.76 16.24
C LEU A 48 -9.10 -2.50 17.11
N VAL A 49 -8.04 -2.27 17.87
CA VAL A 49 -7.86 -1.06 18.68
C VAL A 49 -6.52 -0.45 18.36
N GLY A 50 -6.46 0.87 18.19
CA GLY A 50 -5.22 1.62 18.01
C GLY A 50 -4.53 1.45 16.65
N GLN A 51 -5.20 0.85 15.67
CA GLN A 51 -4.60 0.54 14.36
C GLN A 51 -5.25 1.26 13.18
N SER A 52 -5.85 2.42 13.41
CA SER A 52 -6.51 3.20 12.35
C SER A 52 -5.57 3.51 11.19
N HIS A 53 -4.31 3.86 11.48
CA HIS A 53 -3.30 4.09 10.44
C HIS A 53 -3.08 2.86 9.54
N LEU A 54 -2.93 1.66 10.13
CA LEU A 54 -2.79 0.43 9.34
C LEU A 54 -4.04 0.18 8.48
N VAL A 55 -5.23 0.36 9.05
CA VAL A 55 -6.50 0.18 8.33
C VAL A 55 -6.59 1.12 7.13
N ASP A 56 -6.27 2.40 7.31
CA ASP A 56 -6.27 3.39 6.23
C ASP A 56 -5.30 2.98 5.11
N ARG A 57 -4.11 2.47 5.46
CA ARG A 57 -3.12 2.02 4.47
C ARG A 57 -3.54 0.75 3.74
N MET A 58 -4.19 -0.19 4.43
CA MET A 58 -4.74 -1.38 3.79
C MET A 58 -5.80 -1.00 2.76
N LEU A 59 -6.67 -0.03 3.07
CA LEU A 59 -7.67 0.46 2.13
C LEU A 59 -7.06 1.18 0.93
N ILE A 60 -6.03 2.00 1.17
CA ILE A 60 -5.27 2.64 0.08
C ILE A 60 -4.67 1.57 -0.83
N GLY A 61 -3.94 0.58 -0.30
CA GLY A 61 -3.36 -0.48 -1.12
C GLY A 61 -4.41 -1.30 -1.88
N LEU A 62 -5.55 -1.59 -1.23
CA LEU A 62 -6.66 -2.29 -1.88
C LEU A 62 -7.23 -1.48 -3.05
N LEU A 63 -7.43 -0.18 -2.86
CA LEU A 63 -7.97 0.75 -3.86
C LEU A 63 -7.00 0.97 -5.03
N THR A 64 -5.70 1.04 -4.77
CA THR A 64 -4.70 1.31 -5.81
C THR A 64 -4.13 0.05 -6.46
N GLY A 65 -4.44 -1.14 -5.92
CA GLY A 65 -3.77 -2.39 -6.30
C GLY A 65 -2.32 -2.47 -5.80
N GLY A 66 -1.92 -1.58 -4.89
CA GLY A 66 -0.57 -1.54 -4.34
C GLY A 66 -0.40 -2.44 -3.11
N HIS A 67 0.71 -3.17 -3.06
CA HIS A 67 1.04 -4.05 -1.94
C HIS A 67 1.70 -3.32 -0.78
N LEU A 68 1.55 -3.86 0.43
CA LEU A 68 2.09 -3.26 1.66
C LEU A 68 3.21 -4.12 2.26
N LEU A 69 4.24 -3.44 2.75
CA LEU A 69 5.26 -3.98 3.62
C LEU A 69 4.96 -3.47 5.04
N ILE A 70 4.72 -4.36 5.99
CA ILE A 70 4.33 -4.02 7.36
C ILE A 70 5.47 -4.39 8.30
N GLU A 71 6.17 -3.38 8.78
CA GLU A 71 7.18 -3.54 9.80
C GLU A 71 6.56 -3.35 11.19
N GLY A 72 6.91 -4.20 12.13
CA GLY A 72 6.47 -4.05 13.52
C GLY A 72 6.58 -5.36 14.28
N VAL A 73 6.61 -5.24 15.59
CA VAL A 73 6.81 -6.35 16.52
C VAL A 73 5.67 -7.40 16.46
N PRO A 74 5.96 -8.65 16.87
CA PRO A 74 4.94 -9.70 16.97
C PRO A 74 3.80 -9.33 17.92
N GLY A 75 2.62 -9.88 17.67
CA GLY A 75 1.48 -9.73 18.58
C GLY A 75 0.59 -8.51 18.36
N LEU A 76 0.92 -7.62 17.40
CA LEU A 76 0.13 -6.43 17.07
C LEU A 76 -1.09 -6.71 16.18
N ALA A 77 -1.79 -7.84 16.37
CA ALA A 77 -3.04 -8.17 15.68
C ALA A 77 -3.06 -8.00 14.13
N LYS A 78 -1.91 -8.00 13.45
CA LYS A 78 -1.78 -7.83 11.99
C LYS A 78 -2.62 -8.86 11.24
N THR A 79 -2.57 -10.12 11.66
CA THR A 79 -3.40 -11.20 11.12
C THR A 79 -4.88 -10.92 11.28
N THR A 80 -5.29 -10.43 12.45
CA THR A 80 -6.69 -10.04 12.70
C THR A 80 -7.11 -8.90 11.80
N ALA A 81 -6.23 -7.93 11.53
CA ALA A 81 -6.52 -6.80 10.67
C ALA A 81 -6.81 -7.22 9.24
N VAL A 82 -5.94 -8.04 8.66
CA VAL A 82 -6.12 -8.55 7.29
C VAL A 82 -7.32 -9.47 7.19
N ALA A 83 -7.49 -10.38 8.14
CA ALA A 83 -8.64 -11.29 8.15
C ALA A 83 -9.97 -10.54 8.31
N SER A 84 -9.99 -9.46 9.10
CA SER A 84 -11.17 -8.60 9.26
C SER A 84 -11.47 -7.86 7.95
N LEU A 85 -10.46 -7.31 7.29
CA LEU A 85 -10.64 -6.68 5.98
C LEU A 85 -11.23 -7.66 4.96
N ALA A 86 -10.70 -8.88 4.88
CA ALA A 86 -11.19 -9.90 3.95
C ALA A 86 -12.65 -10.27 4.20
N LYS A 87 -13.06 -10.38 5.46
CA LYS A 87 -14.46 -10.61 5.83
C LYS A 87 -15.34 -9.41 5.45
N ALA A 88 -14.88 -8.20 5.74
CA ALA A 88 -15.63 -6.97 5.45
C ALA A 88 -15.90 -6.78 3.95
N ILE A 89 -14.99 -7.24 3.08
CA ILE A 89 -15.13 -7.18 1.62
C ILE A 89 -15.58 -8.50 0.96
N ASN A 90 -15.94 -9.50 1.77
CA ASN A 90 -16.38 -10.83 1.31
C ASN A 90 -15.42 -11.52 0.33
N THR A 91 -14.12 -11.54 0.64
CA THR A 91 -13.08 -12.17 -0.19
C THR A 91 -12.38 -13.35 0.50
N GLY A 92 -11.63 -14.12 -0.29
CA GLY A 92 -10.65 -15.08 0.25
C GLY A 92 -9.54 -14.38 1.05
N PHE A 93 -9.09 -15.04 2.12
CA PHE A 93 -7.90 -14.66 2.88
C PHE A 93 -7.00 -15.87 3.05
N GLN A 94 -5.71 -15.68 2.77
CA GLN A 94 -4.70 -16.68 3.03
C GLN A 94 -3.56 -16.10 3.86
N ARG A 95 -3.22 -16.78 4.94
CA ARG A 95 -2.00 -16.51 5.72
C ARG A 95 -0.90 -17.48 5.30
N LEU A 96 0.28 -16.93 5.06
CA LEU A 96 1.48 -17.65 4.67
C LEU A 96 2.61 -17.30 5.62
N GLN A 97 3.13 -18.32 6.29
CA GLN A 97 4.30 -18.17 7.14
C GLN A 97 5.55 -18.45 6.32
N PHE A 98 6.44 -17.47 6.19
CA PHE A 98 7.70 -17.65 5.49
C PHE A 98 8.70 -18.31 6.43
N THR A 99 9.29 -19.40 5.97
CA THR A 99 10.27 -20.21 6.72
C THR A 99 11.50 -20.49 5.84
N PRO A 100 12.67 -20.81 6.43
CA PRO A 100 13.89 -21.05 5.67
C PRO A 100 13.82 -22.25 4.71
N ASP A 101 12.92 -23.20 4.97
CA ASP A 101 12.70 -24.42 4.20
C ASP A 101 11.60 -24.29 3.13
N LEU A 102 10.90 -23.16 3.08
CA LEU A 102 9.82 -22.92 2.13
C LEU A 102 10.36 -22.96 0.68
N LEU A 103 9.63 -23.59 -0.22
CA LEU A 103 9.96 -23.62 -1.65
C LEU A 103 9.00 -22.72 -2.45
N PRO A 104 9.43 -22.19 -3.62
CA PRO A 104 8.54 -21.43 -4.50
C PRO A 104 7.25 -22.20 -4.89
N ALA A 105 7.35 -23.53 -5.03
CA ALA A 105 6.21 -24.39 -5.35
C ALA A 105 5.17 -24.44 -4.21
N ASP A 106 5.56 -24.25 -2.96
CA ASP A 106 4.64 -24.21 -1.82
C ASP A 106 3.80 -22.93 -1.80
N LEU A 107 4.28 -21.87 -2.48
CA LEU A 107 3.58 -20.61 -2.64
C LEU A 107 2.69 -20.60 -3.88
N ILE A 108 3.29 -20.93 -5.03
CA ILE A 108 2.67 -20.83 -6.35
C ILE A 108 1.76 -22.03 -6.62
N GLY A 109 2.16 -23.23 -6.21
CA GLY A 109 1.49 -24.48 -6.55
C GLY A 109 2.39 -25.43 -7.32
N THR A 110 1.91 -26.65 -7.53
CA THR A 110 2.67 -27.73 -8.16
C THR A 110 1.77 -28.62 -9.02
N GLN A 111 2.38 -29.41 -9.90
CA GLN A 111 1.69 -30.47 -10.64
C GLN A 111 1.79 -31.78 -9.87
N VAL A 112 0.64 -32.32 -9.46
CA VAL A 112 0.55 -33.59 -8.75
C VAL A 112 0.15 -34.69 -9.72
N TYR A 113 0.96 -35.74 -9.79
CA TYR A 113 0.61 -36.93 -10.57
C TYR A 113 -0.53 -37.68 -9.88
N ARG A 114 -1.63 -37.90 -10.61
CA ARG A 114 -2.79 -38.66 -10.18
C ARG A 114 -2.70 -40.09 -10.77
N PRO A 115 -2.37 -41.11 -9.97
CA PRO A 115 -2.17 -42.47 -10.49
C PRO A 115 -3.45 -43.12 -11.04
N GLN A 116 -4.64 -42.72 -10.56
CA GLN A 116 -5.90 -43.29 -11.03
C GLN A 116 -6.11 -43.05 -12.54
N ASP A 117 -5.78 -41.84 -13.00
CA ASP A 117 -6.05 -41.39 -14.36
C ASP A 117 -4.75 -41.26 -15.19
N GLN A 118 -3.59 -41.54 -14.58
CA GLN A 118 -2.25 -41.33 -15.17
C GLN A 118 -2.02 -39.90 -15.71
N THR A 119 -2.62 -38.91 -15.05
CA THR A 119 -2.56 -37.49 -15.45
C THR A 119 -1.83 -36.65 -14.40
N PHE A 120 -1.24 -35.52 -14.84
CA PHE A 120 -0.75 -34.48 -13.94
C PHE A 120 -1.84 -33.44 -13.74
N VAL A 121 -2.24 -33.20 -12.48
CA VAL A 121 -3.25 -32.19 -12.13
C VAL A 121 -2.55 -31.03 -11.43
N VAL A 122 -2.86 -29.81 -11.88
CA VAL A 122 -2.37 -28.59 -11.24
C VAL A 122 -3.06 -28.40 -9.90
N GLN A 123 -2.26 -28.34 -8.82
CA GLN A 123 -2.71 -27.93 -7.51
C GLN A 123 -2.25 -26.48 -7.27
N LYS A 124 -3.21 -25.56 -7.30
CA LYS A 124 -2.99 -24.14 -7.04
C LYS A 124 -2.49 -23.93 -5.61
N GLY A 125 -1.45 -23.11 -5.49
CA GLY A 125 -0.88 -22.75 -4.20
C GLY A 125 -1.72 -21.75 -3.42
N PRO A 126 -1.32 -21.44 -2.19
CA PRO A 126 -1.97 -20.47 -1.32
C PRO A 126 -1.99 -19.03 -1.85
N ILE A 127 -1.14 -18.69 -2.83
CA ILE A 127 -1.12 -17.35 -3.44
C ILE A 127 -2.43 -17.01 -4.19
N PHE A 128 -3.23 -18.03 -4.57
CA PHE A 128 -4.52 -17.86 -5.24
C PHE A 128 -5.64 -17.44 -4.27
N SER A 129 -5.47 -16.29 -3.63
CA SER A 129 -6.43 -15.66 -2.74
C SER A 129 -6.39 -14.15 -2.94
N ASN A 130 -7.50 -13.46 -2.70
CA ASN A 130 -7.58 -12.01 -2.88
C ASN A 130 -6.66 -11.27 -1.91
N LEU A 131 -6.68 -11.67 -0.63
CA LEU A 131 -5.85 -11.09 0.42
C LEU A 131 -4.85 -12.13 0.91
N VAL A 132 -3.57 -11.79 0.79
CA VAL A 132 -2.48 -12.65 1.21
C VAL A 132 -1.64 -11.96 2.26
N LEU A 133 -1.57 -12.53 3.45
CA LEU A 133 -0.63 -12.11 4.49
C LEU A 133 0.62 -13.00 4.42
N ALA A 134 1.73 -12.44 3.97
CA ALA A 134 3.03 -13.09 3.93
C ALA A 134 3.83 -12.72 5.18
N ASP A 135 3.70 -13.52 6.23
CA ASP A 135 4.37 -13.27 7.50
C ASP A 135 5.87 -13.61 7.45
N GLU A 136 6.68 -12.69 7.96
CA GLU A 136 8.14 -12.84 8.10
C GLU A 136 8.84 -13.15 6.78
N ILE A 137 8.54 -12.36 5.75
CA ILE A 137 9.10 -12.53 4.39
C ILE A 137 10.64 -12.59 4.37
N ASN A 138 11.29 -11.95 5.35
CA ASN A 138 12.73 -11.97 5.55
C ASN A 138 13.27 -13.31 6.07
N ARG A 139 12.45 -14.31 6.40
CA ARG A 139 12.93 -15.65 6.83
C ARG A 139 13.06 -16.64 5.69
N ALA A 140 12.42 -16.40 4.54
CA ALA A 140 12.52 -17.31 3.40
C ALA A 140 13.72 -16.97 2.51
N PRO A 141 14.26 -17.96 1.77
CA PRO A 141 15.31 -17.74 0.79
C PRO A 141 14.88 -16.74 -0.31
N ALA A 142 15.86 -16.05 -0.90
CA ALA A 142 15.62 -15.06 -1.96
C ALA A 142 14.79 -15.60 -3.14
N LYS A 143 14.87 -16.90 -3.47
CA LYS A 143 14.06 -17.51 -4.54
C LYS A 143 12.56 -17.50 -4.24
N VAL A 144 12.18 -17.70 -2.98
CA VAL A 144 10.78 -17.67 -2.54
C VAL A 144 10.27 -16.24 -2.48
N GLN A 145 11.11 -15.32 -2.00
CA GLN A 145 10.82 -13.88 -2.03
C GLN A 145 10.56 -13.42 -3.48
N SER A 146 11.44 -13.79 -4.43
CA SER A 146 11.25 -13.48 -5.85
C SER A 146 9.95 -14.06 -6.41
N ALA A 147 9.58 -15.29 -6.04
CA ALA A 147 8.33 -15.91 -6.51
C ALA A 147 7.08 -15.12 -6.06
N LEU A 148 7.06 -14.63 -4.81
CA LEU A 148 6.00 -13.76 -4.31
C LEU A 148 5.98 -12.42 -5.06
N LEU A 149 7.16 -11.81 -5.24
CA LEU A 149 7.29 -10.50 -5.88
C LEU A 149 6.95 -10.53 -7.38
N GLU A 150 7.21 -11.65 -8.05
CA GLU A 150 6.79 -11.89 -9.43
C GLU A 150 5.26 -11.96 -9.50
N ALA A 151 4.62 -12.76 -8.63
CA ALA A 151 3.16 -12.85 -8.54
C ALA A 151 2.52 -11.47 -8.29
N MET A 152 3.15 -10.65 -7.44
CA MET A 152 2.76 -9.26 -7.16
C MET A 152 2.86 -8.33 -8.37
N GLN A 153 3.86 -8.48 -9.24
CA GLN A 153 4.01 -7.58 -10.40
C GLN A 153 3.22 -8.05 -11.62
N GLU A 154 3.18 -9.36 -11.84
CA GLU A 154 2.59 -9.94 -13.06
C GLU A 154 1.11 -10.28 -12.90
N HIS A 155 0.57 -10.29 -11.67
CA HIS A 155 -0.82 -10.68 -11.37
C HIS A 155 -1.20 -12.08 -11.91
N GLN A 156 -0.21 -12.92 -12.16
CA GLN A 156 -0.36 -14.28 -12.68
C GLN A 156 0.83 -15.12 -12.24
N VAL A 157 0.66 -16.44 -12.25
CA VAL A 157 1.73 -17.39 -11.94
C VAL A 157 1.73 -18.55 -12.93
N THR A 158 2.90 -19.07 -13.26
CA THR A 158 3.04 -20.22 -14.16
C THR A 158 3.33 -21.49 -13.36
N ILE A 159 2.51 -22.52 -13.54
CA ILE A 159 2.67 -23.84 -12.92
C ILE A 159 2.87 -24.87 -14.03
N GLY A 160 4.07 -25.44 -14.11
CA GLY A 160 4.45 -26.30 -15.23
C GLY A 160 4.51 -25.48 -16.52
N SER A 161 3.61 -25.79 -17.47
CA SER A 161 3.51 -25.11 -18.77
C SER A 161 2.32 -24.15 -18.88
N GLU A 162 1.46 -24.07 -17.85
CA GLU A 162 0.23 -23.29 -17.88
C GLU A 162 0.33 -22.07 -16.97
N THR A 163 -0.12 -20.92 -17.47
CA THR A 163 -0.19 -19.66 -16.72
C THR A 163 -1.60 -19.44 -16.20
N PHE A 164 -1.70 -19.07 -14.94
CA PHE A 164 -2.96 -18.85 -14.23
C PHE A 164 -3.02 -17.42 -13.68
N PRO A 165 -4.08 -16.66 -14.00
CA PRO A 165 -4.27 -15.34 -13.39
C PRO A 165 -4.62 -15.47 -11.90
N LEU A 166 -4.19 -14.48 -11.13
CA LEU A 166 -4.57 -14.32 -9.72
C LEU A 166 -5.96 -13.69 -9.60
N PRO A 167 -6.69 -13.94 -8.50
CA PRO A 167 -8.02 -13.37 -8.30
C PRO A 167 -7.94 -11.85 -8.05
N GLU A 168 -8.84 -11.09 -8.65
CA GLU A 168 -8.96 -9.64 -8.42
C GLU A 168 -10.11 -9.33 -7.43
N PRO A 169 -9.94 -8.36 -6.51
CA PRO A 169 -8.71 -7.62 -6.23
C PRO A 169 -7.64 -8.54 -5.59
N PHE A 170 -6.37 -8.32 -5.96
CA PHE A 170 -5.22 -9.02 -5.38
C PHE A 170 -4.38 -8.06 -4.51
N LEU A 171 -4.22 -8.36 -3.23
CA LEU A 171 -3.45 -7.57 -2.28
C LEU A 171 -2.57 -8.45 -1.39
N VAL A 172 -1.26 -8.29 -1.53
CA VAL A 172 -0.25 -8.86 -0.62
C VAL A 172 0.12 -7.86 0.47
N MET A 173 0.11 -8.33 1.70
CA MET A 173 0.67 -7.66 2.87
C MET A 173 1.81 -8.53 3.41
N ALA A 174 3.05 -8.08 3.24
CA ALA A 174 4.21 -8.79 3.74
C ALA A 174 4.64 -8.20 5.08
N THR A 175 4.96 -9.03 6.08
CA THR A 175 5.46 -8.54 7.37
C THR A 175 6.95 -8.78 7.50
N GLN A 176 7.64 -7.83 8.14
CA GLN A 176 9.03 -7.97 8.55
C GLN A 176 9.13 -7.74 10.06
N ASN A 177 9.87 -8.62 10.74
CA ASN A 177 10.21 -8.45 12.14
C ASN A 177 11.63 -7.87 12.25
N PRO A 178 11.79 -6.62 12.74
CA PRO A 178 13.09 -5.96 12.80
C PRO A 178 14.02 -6.53 13.87
N VAL A 179 13.49 -7.29 14.84
CA VAL A 179 14.25 -7.75 16.02
C VAL A 179 14.95 -9.10 15.78
N GLU A 180 14.58 -9.82 14.72
CA GLU A 180 15.05 -11.19 14.49
C GLU A 180 16.37 -11.21 13.69
N GLN A 181 17.48 -11.51 14.38
CA GLN A 181 18.84 -11.47 13.81
C GLN A 181 19.33 -12.82 13.27
N GLU A 182 18.71 -13.95 13.66
CA GLU A 182 19.13 -15.28 13.22
C GLU A 182 18.35 -15.73 11.97
N GLY A 183 19.08 -16.08 10.91
CA GLY A 183 18.50 -16.70 9.72
C GLY A 183 17.65 -15.77 8.84
N THR A 184 17.88 -14.45 8.91
CA THR A 184 17.15 -13.47 8.09
C THR A 184 17.89 -13.11 6.80
N TYR A 185 17.12 -13.06 5.73
CA TYR A 185 17.48 -12.61 4.39
C TYR A 185 16.79 -11.26 4.16
N ALA A 186 17.54 -10.17 4.36
CA ALA A 186 17.03 -8.83 4.09
C ALA A 186 16.57 -8.72 2.62
N LEU A 187 15.40 -8.10 2.43
CA LEU A 187 14.92 -7.79 1.08
C LEU A 187 15.85 -6.73 0.47
N PRO A 188 16.47 -6.99 -0.69
CA PRO A 188 17.20 -5.97 -1.43
C PRO A 188 16.29 -4.77 -1.76
N GLU A 189 16.88 -3.59 -1.90
CA GLU A 189 16.18 -2.34 -2.22
C GLU A 189 15.27 -2.46 -3.46
N ALA A 190 15.76 -3.12 -4.51
CA ALA A 190 14.97 -3.35 -5.72
C ALA A 190 13.70 -4.19 -5.47
N GLN A 191 13.69 -5.00 -4.40
CA GLN A 191 12.53 -5.79 -3.97
C GLN A 191 11.60 -4.97 -3.08
N THR A 192 12.13 -4.17 -2.14
CA THR A 192 11.30 -3.29 -1.31
C THR A 192 10.58 -2.22 -2.15
N ASP A 193 11.21 -1.70 -3.21
CA ASP A 193 10.61 -0.71 -4.12
C ASP A 193 9.32 -1.19 -4.82
N ARG A 194 9.11 -2.52 -4.90
CA ARG A 194 7.89 -3.14 -5.45
C ARG A 194 6.68 -3.00 -4.53
N PHE A 195 6.89 -2.79 -3.23
CA PHE A 195 5.81 -2.50 -2.29
C PHE A 195 5.43 -1.03 -2.39
N MET A 196 4.13 -0.75 -2.51
CA MET A 196 3.63 0.62 -2.60
C MET A 196 3.94 1.39 -1.31
N LEU A 197 3.64 0.80 -0.17
CA LEU A 197 3.74 1.41 1.15
C LEU A 197 4.58 0.53 2.09
N LYS A 198 5.45 1.15 2.89
CA LYS A 198 6.02 0.57 4.11
C LYS A 198 5.35 1.20 5.32
N VAL A 199 4.58 0.41 6.05
CA VAL A 199 3.81 0.83 7.23
C VAL A 199 4.51 0.32 8.49
N ILE A 200 4.80 1.24 9.41
CA ILE A 200 5.35 0.89 10.72
C ILE A 200 4.19 0.82 11.71
N VAL A 201 4.08 -0.31 12.41
CA VAL A 201 3.08 -0.53 13.46
C VAL A 201 3.81 -0.69 14.78
N ASP A 202 3.53 0.23 15.71
CA ASP A 202 4.10 0.24 17.06
C ASP A 202 3.13 -0.33 18.09
N TYR A 203 3.59 -0.51 19.33
CA TYR A 203 2.77 -0.96 20.44
C TYR A 203 1.62 0.02 20.74
N PRO A 204 0.47 -0.48 21.22
CA PRO A 204 -0.64 0.37 21.60
C PRO A 204 -0.25 1.26 22.77
N ASN A 205 -0.83 2.45 22.84
CA ASN A 205 -0.71 3.28 24.03
C ASN A 205 -1.53 2.68 25.20
N ARG A 206 -1.35 3.22 26.41
CA ARG A 206 -2.00 2.70 27.63
C ARG A 206 -3.53 2.62 27.52
N GLU A 207 -4.17 3.58 26.86
CA GLU A 207 -5.64 3.61 26.73
C GLU A 207 -6.14 2.55 25.74
N GLU A 208 -5.41 2.40 24.63
CA GLU A 208 -5.63 1.36 23.64
C GLU A 208 -5.42 -0.04 24.26
N GLU A 209 -4.35 -0.23 25.01
CA GLU A 209 -4.04 -1.48 25.72
C GLU A 209 -5.17 -1.85 26.71
N LEU A 210 -5.68 -0.86 27.45
CA LEU A 210 -6.81 -1.06 28.35
C LEU A 210 -8.09 -1.45 27.60
N LEU A 211 -8.33 -0.89 26.43
CA LEU A 211 -9.47 -1.24 25.59
C LEU A 211 -9.32 -2.64 24.98
N ILE A 212 -8.10 -3.03 24.56
CA ILE A 212 -7.76 -4.39 24.14
C ILE A 212 -8.08 -5.37 25.27
N LEU A 213 -7.60 -5.10 26.49
CA LEU A 213 -7.89 -5.93 27.67
C LEU A 213 -9.39 -6.05 27.92
N ARG A 214 -10.15 -4.94 27.81
CA ARG A 214 -11.62 -4.95 28.02
C ARG A 214 -12.37 -5.78 26.97
N ARG A 215 -11.93 -5.74 25.71
CA ARG A 215 -12.57 -6.46 24.60
C ARG A 215 -12.15 -7.92 24.55
N MET A 216 -10.84 -8.19 24.62
CA MET A 216 -10.21 -9.50 24.38
C MET A 216 -9.84 -10.26 25.65
N GLY A 217 -9.91 -9.64 26.84
CA GLY A 217 -9.56 -10.30 28.11
C GLY A 217 -10.55 -11.38 28.58
N LYS A 218 -11.56 -11.73 27.78
CA LYS A 218 -12.54 -12.78 28.07
C LYS A 218 -12.46 -13.87 27.01
N THR A 219 -12.41 -15.13 27.44
CA THR A 219 -12.26 -16.32 26.58
C THR A 219 -13.43 -16.58 25.63
N GLY A 220 -14.59 -15.96 25.87
CA GLY A 220 -15.81 -16.15 25.06
C GLY A 220 -16.11 -15.05 24.03
N THR A 221 -15.33 -13.96 23.97
CA THR A 221 -15.63 -12.86 23.05
C THR A 221 -15.15 -13.20 21.64
N LYS A 222 -16.09 -13.50 20.73
CA LYS A 222 -15.84 -13.43 19.29
C LYS A 222 -16.48 -12.15 18.78
N LEU A 223 -15.65 -11.16 18.45
CA LEU A 223 -16.11 -10.02 17.67
C LEU A 223 -16.20 -10.49 16.22
N GLU A 224 -17.40 -10.45 15.66
CA GLU A 224 -17.63 -10.76 14.26
C GLU A 224 -17.57 -9.48 13.44
N VAL A 225 -17.21 -9.65 12.18
CA VAL A 225 -17.08 -8.60 11.17
C VAL A 225 -18.11 -8.92 10.11
N ASP A 226 -19.03 -8.00 9.87
CA ASP A 226 -20.03 -8.16 8.84
C ASP A 226 -19.43 -7.86 7.46
N ALA A 227 -19.90 -8.60 6.44
CA ALA A 227 -19.59 -8.31 5.05
C ALA A 227 -20.40 -7.09 4.61
N VAL A 228 -19.71 -6.00 4.30
CA VAL A 228 -20.29 -4.67 4.03
C VAL A 228 -19.93 -4.13 2.65
N ALA A 229 -18.99 -4.78 1.96
CA ALA A 229 -18.65 -4.54 0.56
C ALA A 229 -18.38 -5.86 -0.15
N SER A 230 -18.35 -5.83 -1.49
CA SER A 230 -17.96 -6.95 -2.33
C SER A 230 -16.67 -6.65 -3.13
N PRO A 231 -16.02 -7.67 -3.71
CA PRO A 231 -14.89 -7.48 -4.62
C PRO A 231 -15.20 -6.52 -5.78
N GLU A 232 -16.42 -6.59 -6.32
CA GLU A 232 -16.89 -5.75 -7.42
C GLU A 232 -16.97 -4.28 -7.02
N ASP A 233 -17.36 -3.97 -5.78
CA ASP A 233 -17.36 -2.60 -5.25
C ASP A 233 -15.95 -2.01 -5.23
N ILE A 234 -14.95 -2.83 -4.89
CA ILE A 234 -13.54 -2.42 -4.90
C ILE A 234 -13.10 -2.08 -6.34
N LEU A 235 -13.39 -2.95 -7.30
CA LEU A 235 -13.02 -2.75 -8.70
C LEU A 235 -13.73 -1.54 -9.31
N ALA A 236 -15.00 -1.32 -8.99
CA ALA A 236 -15.74 -0.12 -9.39
C ALA A 236 -15.14 1.14 -8.77
N ALA A 237 -14.71 1.10 -7.50
CA ALA A 237 -14.03 2.21 -6.86
C ALA A 237 -12.67 2.51 -7.49
N ARG A 238 -11.90 1.49 -7.91
CA ARG A 238 -10.62 1.68 -8.61
C ARG A 238 -10.80 2.52 -9.89
N ALA A 239 -11.82 2.24 -10.68
CA ALA A 239 -12.12 3.01 -11.89
C ALA A 239 -12.43 4.49 -11.60
N LEU A 240 -13.05 4.79 -10.46
CA LEU A 240 -13.32 6.16 -10.04
C LEU A 240 -12.06 6.91 -9.59
N LEU A 241 -11.01 6.22 -9.12
CA LEU A 241 -9.74 6.86 -8.74
C LEU A 241 -9.06 7.53 -9.94
N ASP A 242 -9.19 6.95 -11.12
CA ASP A 242 -8.61 7.49 -12.35
C ASP A 242 -9.29 8.82 -12.76
N GLU A 243 -10.55 9.02 -12.38
CA GLU A 243 -11.30 10.26 -12.59
C GLU A 243 -10.96 11.37 -11.58
N ILE A 244 -10.29 11.05 -10.45
CA ILE A 244 -9.96 12.05 -9.42
C ILE A 244 -8.89 13.03 -9.94
N ARG A 245 -9.21 14.32 -9.86
CA ARG A 245 -8.32 15.37 -10.35
C ARG A 245 -7.12 15.60 -9.43
N VAL A 246 -5.95 15.76 -10.03
CA VAL A 246 -4.75 16.25 -9.38
C VAL A 246 -4.39 17.55 -10.06
N ASP A 247 -4.38 18.66 -9.33
CA ASP A 247 -4.05 19.96 -9.89
C ASP A 247 -2.53 20.04 -10.18
N GLU A 248 -2.13 20.75 -11.23
CA GLU A 248 -0.73 20.85 -11.70
C GLU A 248 0.25 21.23 -10.58
N LYS A 249 -0.17 22.12 -9.67
CA LYS A 249 0.64 22.48 -8.49
C LYS A 249 0.91 21.31 -7.56
N VAL A 250 -0.07 20.42 -7.37
CA VAL A 250 0.07 19.21 -6.55
C VAL A 250 0.94 18.19 -7.27
N GLU A 251 0.82 18.07 -8.59
CA GLU A 251 1.73 17.24 -9.40
C GLU A 251 3.18 17.73 -9.28
N GLY A 252 3.41 19.03 -9.41
CA GLY A 252 4.70 19.68 -9.19
C GLY A 252 5.25 19.39 -7.79
N TYR A 253 4.42 19.54 -6.75
CA TYR A 253 4.78 19.22 -5.37
C TYR A 253 5.21 17.75 -5.19
N ILE A 254 4.49 16.79 -5.78
CA ILE A 254 4.85 15.37 -5.73
C ILE A 254 6.20 15.12 -6.42
N VAL A 255 6.42 15.73 -7.59
CA VAL A 255 7.68 15.62 -8.32
C VAL A 255 8.83 16.21 -7.51
N ASP A 256 8.63 17.39 -6.91
CA ASP A 256 9.63 18.07 -6.09
C ASP A 256 10.02 17.26 -4.86
N LEU A 257 9.05 16.66 -4.16
CA LEU A 257 9.32 15.75 -3.04
C LEU A 257 10.26 14.60 -3.45
N VAL A 258 9.97 13.94 -4.57
CA VAL A 258 10.80 12.81 -5.04
C VAL A 258 12.14 13.30 -5.56
N MET A 259 12.20 14.41 -6.29
CA MET A 259 13.43 14.95 -6.84
C MET A 259 14.38 15.45 -5.74
N ALA A 260 13.85 16.00 -4.65
CA ALA A 260 14.63 16.41 -3.48
C ALA A 260 15.30 15.22 -2.77
N THR A 261 14.72 14.01 -2.83
CA THR A 261 15.43 12.80 -2.35
C THR A 261 16.63 12.43 -3.20
N ARG A 262 16.66 12.82 -4.49
CA ARG A 262 17.76 12.48 -5.43
C ARG A 262 18.77 13.61 -5.59
N ARG A 263 18.34 14.85 -5.43
CA ARG A 263 19.12 16.08 -5.63
C ARG A 263 18.82 17.10 -4.52
N PRO A 264 19.08 16.76 -3.24
CA PRO A 264 18.70 17.61 -2.10
C PRO A 264 19.29 19.02 -2.21
N LYS A 265 20.53 19.15 -2.67
CA LYS A 265 21.21 20.44 -2.85
C LYS A 265 20.49 21.40 -3.80
N ALA A 266 19.81 20.88 -4.83
CA ALA A 266 19.04 21.72 -5.77
C ALA A 266 17.83 22.38 -5.11
N TYR A 267 17.37 21.83 -3.98
CA TYR A 267 16.23 22.31 -3.20
C TYR A 267 16.68 23.04 -1.92
N GLY A 268 17.97 23.32 -1.74
CA GLY A 268 18.48 24.04 -0.55
C GLY A 268 18.56 23.17 0.71
N LEU A 269 18.56 21.84 0.57
CA LEU A 269 18.71 20.89 1.67
C LEU A 269 20.18 20.47 1.83
N GLU A 270 20.69 20.58 3.05
CA GLU A 270 22.02 20.09 3.45
C GLU A 270 21.97 18.58 3.75
N LEU A 271 21.48 17.79 2.78
CA LEU A 271 21.37 16.33 2.84
C LEU A 271 22.25 15.63 1.79
N ASP A 272 23.10 16.40 1.10
CA ASP A 272 23.99 15.90 0.05
C ASP A 272 25.06 14.98 0.66
N GLY A 273 25.22 13.77 0.12
CA GLY A 273 26.11 12.76 0.66
C GLY A 273 25.54 11.94 1.83
N LEU A 274 24.36 12.29 2.36
CA LEU A 274 23.64 11.50 3.36
C LEU A 274 22.65 10.51 2.74
N ILE A 275 22.26 10.74 1.49
CA ILE A 275 21.38 9.87 0.71
C ILE A 275 22.22 9.11 -0.33
N GLN A 276 22.22 7.78 -0.22
CA GLN A 276 22.88 6.90 -1.18
C GLN A 276 22.04 6.75 -2.45
N PHE A 277 20.75 6.50 -2.29
CA PHE A 277 19.77 6.39 -3.37
C PHE A 277 18.46 7.05 -2.97
N GLY A 278 17.93 7.93 -3.84
CA GLY A 278 16.63 8.57 -3.65
C GLY A 278 15.48 7.76 -4.26
N GLY A 279 14.25 8.15 -3.97
CA GLY A 279 13.07 7.40 -4.38
C GLY A 279 12.97 7.22 -5.90
N SER A 280 12.58 6.04 -6.38
CA SER A 280 12.46 5.72 -7.82
C SER A 280 11.26 6.42 -8.48
N PRO A 281 11.08 6.40 -9.82
CA PRO A 281 9.85 6.92 -10.45
C PRO A 281 8.57 6.25 -9.94
N ARG A 282 8.67 5.03 -9.38
CA ARG A 282 7.54 4.38 -8.69
C ARG A 282 7.09 5.18 -7.47
N ALA A 283 7.99 5.91 -6.80
CA ALA A 283 7.62 6.79 -5.69
C ALA A 283 6.66 7.89 -6.15
N THR A 284 6.94 8.54 -7.29
CA THR A 284 6.07 9.57 -7.88
C THR A 284 4.69 9.00 -8.21
N ILE A 285 4.65 7.85 -8.90
CA ILE A 285 3.40 7.19 -9.27
C ILE A 285 2.60 6.78 -8.04
N ASN A 286 3.26 6.14 -7.07
CA ASN A 286 2.61 5.66 -5.85
C ASN A 286 2.11 6.80 -4.96
N LEU A 287 2.83 7.92 -4.87
CA LEU A 287 2.35 9.13 -4.19
C LEU A 287 1.05 9.64 -4.82
N THR A 288 1.01 9.74 -6.16
CA THR A 288 -0.19 10.20 -6.87
C THR A 288 -1.37 9.26 -6.67
N LEU A 289 -1.18 7.94 -6.85
CA LEU A 289 -2.22 6.94 -6.65
C LEU A 289 -2.72 6.92 -5.20
N ALA A 290 -1.80 6.98 -4.23
CA ALA A 290 -2.17 6.99 -2.81
C ALA A 290 -2.96 8.25 -2.44
N ALA A 291 -2.56 9.41 -2.97
CA ALA A 291 -3.23 10.67 -2.72
C ALA A 291 -4.64 10.70 -3.33
N ARG A 292 -4.83 10.11 -4.52
CA ARG A 292 -6.17 9.88 -5.10
C ARG A 292 -7.01 8.97 -4.22
N ALA A 293 -6.45 7.87 -3.73
CA ALA A 293 -7.16 6.96 -2.82
C ALA A 293 -7.53 7.63 -1.49
N ALA A 294 -6.67 8.47 -0.93
CA ALA A 294 -7.00 9.27 0.26
C ALA A 294 -8.13 10.28 0.00
N ALA A 295 -8.08 10.98 -1.14
CA ALA A 295 -9.16 11.87 -1.55
C ALA A 295 -10.49 11.12 -1.71
N PHE A 296 -10.47 9.94 -2.33
CA PHE A 296 -11.63 9.06 -2.48
C PHE A 296 -12.22 8.64 -1.14
N LEU A 297 -11.38 8.17 -0.20
CA LEU A 297 -11.81 7.78 1.15
C LEU A 297 -12.40 8.97 1.93
N ALA A 298 -11.91 10.18 1.65
CA ALA A 298 -12.47 11.43 2.18
C ALA A 298 -13.73 11.91 1.43
N GLY A 299 -14.19 11.21 0.40
CA GLY A 299 -15.37 11.57 -0.40
C GLY A 299 -15.17 12.76 -1.35
N ARG A 300 -13.93 13.04 -1.76
CA ARG A 300 -13.56 14.17 -2.62
C ARG A 300 -13.15 13.72 -4.02
N ALA A 301 -13.49 14.54 -5.02
CA ALA A 301 -13.09 14.36 -6.43
C ALA A 301 -11.79 15.09 -6.82
N TYR A 302 -11.00 15.52 -5.84
CA TYR A 302 -9.74 16.22 -6.06
C TYR A 302 -8.76 15.96 -4.91
N VAL A 303 -7.48 15.93 -5.25
CA VAL A 303 -6.38 15.74 -4.30
C VAL A 303 -5.97 17.06 -3.65
N LEU A 304 -5.74 17.03 -2.34
CA LEU A 304 -5.14 18.14 -1.58
C LEU A 304 -3.66 17.84 -1.27
N PRO A 305 -2.80 18.87 -1.10
CA PRO A 305 -1.42 18.67 -0.67
C PRO A 305 -1.28 17.88 0.64
N THR A 306 -2.27 18.01 1.54
CA THR A 306 -2.33 17.25 2.79
C THR A 306 -2.48 15.75 2.57
N ASP A 307 -3.15 15.33 1.50
CA ASP A 307 -3.30 13.90 1.15
C ASP A 307 -1.93 13.31 0.81
N VAL A 308 -1.17 14.02 -0.04
CA VAL A 308 0.21 13.66 -0.41
C VAL A 308 1.10 13.61 0.83
N ARG A 309 1.12 14.68 1.63
CA ARG A 309 1.99 14.79 2.81
C ARG A 309 1.69 13.69 3.83
N SER A 310 0.42 13.35 4.03
CA SER A 310 0.02 12.32 5.01
C SER A 310 0.52 10.92 4.65
N ILE A 311 0.79 10.62 3.37
CA ILE A 311 1.20 9.29 2.89
C ILE A 311 2.67 9.26 2.45
N ALA A 312 3.29 10.43 2.25
CA ALA A 312 4.64 10.52 1.72
C ALA A 312 5.68 9.72 2.50
N LEU A 313 5.59 9.72 3.83
CA LEU A 313 6.49 8.93 4.67
C LEU A 313 6.35 7.43 4.40
N ASP A 314 5.13 6.92 4.23
CA ASP A 314 4.86 5.50 3.95
C ASP A 314 5.31 5.07 2.55
N VAL A 315 5.35 6.00 1.60
CA VAL A 315 5.83 5.74 0.23
C VAL A 315 7.36 5.87 0.15
N LEU A 316 7.97 6.82 0.85
CA LEU A 316 9.37 7.18 0.63
C LEU A 316 10.35 6.47 1.57
N ARG A 317 9.96 6.10 2.79
CA ARG A 317 10.89 5.57 3.82
C ARG A 317 11.65 4.30 3.44
N HIS A 318 11.12 3.49 2.53
CA HIS A 318 11.78 2.27 2.03
C HIS A 318 12.39 2.43 0.64
N ARG A 319 12.37 3.66 0.11
CA ARG A 319 12.89 4.04 -1.20
C ARG A 319 14.01 5.08 -1.10
N VAL A 320 14.24 5.64 0.08
CA VAL A 320 15.38 6.53 0.37
C VAL A 320 16.38 5.73 1.18
N MET A 321 17.50 5.38 0.55
CA MET A 321 18.61 4.68 1.19
C MET A 321 19.61 5.70 1.70
N ILE A 322 20.03 5.53 2.95
CA ILE A 322 20.97 6.42 3.61
C ILE A 322 22.40 5.89 3.46
N THR A 323 23.38 6.77 3.54
CA THR A 323 24.80 6.38 3.55
C THR A 323 25.23 5.91 4.93
N TYR A 324 26.39 5.24 5.00
CA TYR A 324 26.97 4.82 6.28
C TYR A 324 27.30 6.03 7.17
N GLU A 325 27.70 7.15 6.56
CA GLU A 325 27.93 8.41 7.24
C GLU A 325 26.65 8.92 7.91
N ALA A 326 25.51 8.84 7.22
CA ALA A 326 24.21 9.21 7.80
C ALA A 326 23.81 8.29 8.96
N GLU A 327 24.05 6.98 8.84
CA GLU A 327 23.85 6.04 9.95
C GLU A 327 24.72 6.37 11.17
N ALA A 328 25.98 6.77 10.94
CA ALA A 328 26.91 7.17 12.00
C ALA A 328 26.50 8.48 12.71
N GLU A 329 25.67 9.29 12.06
CA GLU A 329 25.04 10.51 12.62
C GLU A 329 23.66 10.25 13.24
N ASP A 330 23.28 8.98 13.46
CA ASP A 330 21.98 8.54 13.97
C ASP A 330 20.79 9.02 13.11
N LEU A 331 21.01 9.28 11.81
CA LEU A 331 19.95 9.60 10.86
C LEU A 331 19.30 8.32 10.33
N THR A 332 18.00 8.41 10.05
CA THR A 332 17.23 7.33 9.44
C THR A 332 16.62 7.82 8.13
N SER A 333 16.16 6.89 7.30
CA SER A 333 15.40 7.24 6.10
C SER A 333 14.16 8.08 6.45
N GLU A 334 13.48 7.74 7.55
CA GLU A 334 12.33 8.51 8.05
C GLU A 334 12.71 9.93 8.44
N SER A 335 13.85 10.15 9.11
CA SER A 335 14.27 11.50 9.51
C SER A 335 14.62 12.36 8.30
N ILE A 336 15.28 11.79 7.28
CA ILE A 336 15.58 12.47 6.02
C ILE A 336 14.31 12.82 5.27
N VAL A 337 13.38 11.87 5.11
CA VAL A 337 12.10 12.11 4.43
C VAL A 337 11.28 13.19 5.16
N GLN A 338 11.28 13.17 6.49
CA GLN A 338 10.59 14.18 7.29
C GLN A 338 11.20 15.58 7.07
N GLN A 339 12.53 15.71 7.04
CA GLN A 339 13.21 16.97 6.73
C GLN A 339 12.83 17.51 5.35
N ILE A 340 12.74 16.64 4.34
CA ILE A 340 12.29 17.01 2.99
C ILE A 340 10.85 17.52 3.04
N LEU A 341 9.95 16.79 3.71
CA LEU A 341 8.53 17.16 3.82
C LEU A 341 8.29 18.48 4.56
N ASP A 342 9.15 18.82 5.50
CA ASP A 342 9.06 20.06 6.27
C ASP A 342 9.71 21.25 5.56
N HIS A 343 10.67 21.00 4.65
CA HIS A 343 11.35 22.02 3.88
C HIS A 343 10.59 22.43 2.61
N ILE A 344 10.03 21.46 1.88
CA ILE A 344 9.33 21.74 0.62
C ILE A 344 7.91 22.25 0.93
N PRO A 345 7.58 23.51 0.58
CA PRO A 345 6.29 24.08 0.91
C PRO A 345 5.17 23.40 0.13
N ALA A 346 4.06 23.14 0.80
CA ALA A 346 2.83 22.75 0.14
C ALA A 346 2.25 23.95 -0.66
N PRO A 347 1.75 23.73 -1.89
CA PRO A 347 1.30 24.80 -2.80
C PRO A 347 -0.05 25.44 -2.46
#